data_AF-A0A1G9NWX9-F1
#
_entry.id   AF-A0A1G9NWX9-F1
#
_cell.length_a   1.000
_cell.length_b   1.000
_cell.length_c   1.000
_cell.angle_alpha   90.00
_cell.angle_beta   90.00
_cell.angle_gamma   90.00
#
_symmetry.space_group_name_H-M   'P 1'
#
loop_
_entity.id
_entity.type
_entity.pdbx_description
1 polymer ?
#
loop_
_entity_poly.entity_id
_entity_poly.type
_entity_poly.pdbx_seq_one_letter_code
_entity_poly.pdbx_strand_id
1 'polypeptide(L)'
;MNNPFKKNRIKDERIINLQNKIYREIYHLVLVICVFSLVFKYATSGAEFKNVWLELVILLGTSIYYLVRSTGMGLFSAEVDFHDQTNKRPMSLKTILIGALFGAGLAIFLGIHSAVSYADSSAQAVYYFLLTSVVSFMIYIPFLMLANGFAYWGAKKRSDRAVEKELEDEEQDEER
;
A
#
# COMPACT_ATOMS: atom_id res chain seq x y z
N MET A 1 17.54 22.21 30.01
CA MET A 1 16.22 21.54 29.97
C MET A 1 15.87 21.29 28.50
N ASN A 2 16.06 20.06 28.03
CA ASN A 2 15.71 19.69 26.64
C ASN A 2 14.20 19.48 26.58
N ASN A 3 13.50 20.41 25.93
CA ASN A 3 12.04 20.35 25.79
C ASN A 3 11.69 19.42 24.61
N PRO A 4 11.14 18.21 24.83
CA PRO A 4 10.90 17.23 23.77
C PRO A 4 9.87 17.70 22.72
N PHE A 5 9.08 18.74 23.04
CA PHE A 5 8.07 19.30 22.14
C PHE A 5 8.62 20.21 21.04
N LYS A 6 9.84 20.74 21.17
CA LYS A 6 10.39 21.70 20.18
C LYS A 6 10.93 21.00 18.93
N LYS A 7 11.47 19.78 19.08
CA LYS A 7 11.95 18.94 17.97
C LYS A 7 10.78 18.43 17.10
N ASN A 8 9.59 18.31 17.69
CA ASN A 8 8.40 17.78 17.01
C ASN A 8 7.77 18.78 16.04
N ARG A 9 7.77 20.09 16.34
CA ARG A 9 7.25 21.12 15.41
C ARG A 9 8.05 21.20 14.11
N ILE A 10 9.37 21.04 14.17
CA ILE A 10 10.24 21.09 13.00
C ILE A 10 10.00 19.86 12.10
N LYS A 11 9.75 18.69 12.70
CA LYS A 11 9.36 17.48 11.95
C LYS A 11 7.99 17.62 11.27
N ASP A 12 6.99 18.20 11.96
CA ASP A 12 5.67 18.45 11.38
C ASP A 12 5.72 19.41 10.18
N GLU A 13 6.46 20.52 10.29
CA GLU A 13 6.62 21.47 9.18
C GLU A 13 7.35 20.86 7.99
N ARG A 14 8.38 20.03 8.24
CA ARG A 14 9.12 19.34 7.17
C ARG A 14 8.25 18.31 6.44
N ILE A 15 7.45 17.51 7.17
CA ILE A 15 6.49 16.56 6.56
C ILE A 15 5.45 17.31 5.73
N ILE A 16 4.85 18.37 6.29
CA ILE A 16 3.85 19.18 5.60
C ILE A 16 4.46 19.85 4.37
N ASN A 17 5.69 20.38 4.44
CA ASN A 17 6.34 21.03 3.31
C ASN A 17 6.74 20.03 2.20
N LEU A 18 7.16 18.81 2.57
CA LEU A 18 7.44 17.74 1.62
C LEU A 18 6.16 17.20 0.96
N GLN A 19 5.07 17.12 1.73
CA GLN A 19 3.74 16.70 1.24
C GLN A 19 3.05 17.79 0.39
N ASN A 20 3.23 19.07 0.75
CA ASN A 20 2.63 20.23 0.10
C ASN A 20 3.30 20.63 -1.20
N LYS A 21 4.38 19.96 -1.60
CA LYS A 21 4.98 20.16 -2.92
C LYS A 21 4.09 19.50 -4.00
N ILE A 22 2.84 19.95 -4.14
CA ILE A 22 1.88 19.81 -5.26
C ILE A 22 1.49 18.37 -5.68
N TYR A 23 2.24 17.33 -5.31
CA TYR A 23 2.07 15.99 -5.85
C TYR A 23 1.07 15.11 -5.10
N ARG A 24 0.78 15.35 -3.81
CA ARG A 24 -0.06 14.44 -3.01
C ARG A 24 -1.53 14.44 -3.44
N GLU A 25 -2.13 15.62 -3.64
CA GLU A 25 -3.53 15.73 -4.04
C GLU A 25 -3.74 15.27 -5.48
N ILE A 26 -2.85 15.67 -6.40
CA ILE A 26 -2.91 15.24 -7.81
C ILE A 26 -2.74 13.72 -7.91
N TYR A 27 -1.82 13.14 -7.14
CA TYR A 27 -1.64 11.69 -7.10
C TYR A 27 -2.90 10.95 -6.64
N HIS A 28 -3.49 11.36 -5.52
CA HIS A 28 -4.73 10.74 -5.04
C HIS A 28 -5.90 10.96 -6.00
N LEU A 29 -6.00 12.12 -6.64
CA LEU A 29 -7.02 12.44 -7.63
C LEU A 29 -6.88 11.56 -8.87
N VAL A 30 -5.67 11.39 -9.42
CA VAL A 30 -5.40 10.49 -10.55
C VAL A 30 -5.74 9.05 -10.21
N LEU A 31 -5.40 8.59 -9.00
CA LEU A 31 -5.76 7.26 -8.50
C LEU A 31 -7.27 7.06 -8.46
N VAL A 32 -8.00 8.00 -7.87
CA VAL A 32 -9.47 7.95 -7.75
C VAL A 32 -10.11 7.93 -9.14
N ILE A 33 -9.68 8.80 -10.06
CA ILE A 33 -10.21 8.83 -11.44
C ILE A 33 -9.96 7.50 -12.15
N CYS A 34 -8.76 6.92 -12.03
CA CYS A 34 -8.45 5.64 -12.66
C CYS A 34 -9.30 4.50 -12.09
N VAL A 35 -9.50 4.46 -10.77
CA VAL A 35 -10.38 3.47 -10.13
C VAL A 35 -11.82 3.63 -10.61
N PHE A 36 -12.34 4.86 -10.66
CA PHE A 36 -13.69 5.14 -11.19
C PHE A 36 -13.82 4.73 -12.66
N SER A 37 -12.82 5.01 -13.49
CA SER A 37 -12.78 4.56 -14.89
C SER A 37 -12.87 3.03 -14.99
N LEU A 38 -12.14 2.32 -14.14
CA LEU A 38 -12.12 0.86 -14.11
C LEU A 38 -13.49 0.28 -13.72
N VAL A 39 -14.12 0.82 -12.67
CA VAL A 39 -15.47 0.43 -12.24
C VAL A 39 -16.50 0.73 -13.32
N PHE A 40 -16.42 1.90 -13.96
CA PHE A 40 -17.34 2.30 -15.03
C PHE A 40 -17.23 1.39 -16.25
N LYS A 41 -16.01 1.03 -16.68
CA LYS A 41 -15.79 0.08 -17.78
C LYS A 41 -16.30 -1.32 -17.44
N TYR A 42 -16.07 -1.78 -16.21
CA TYR A 42 -16.59 -3.06 -15.75
C TYR A 42 -18.12 -3.11 -15.76
N ALA A 43 -18.78 -2.03 -15.31
CA ALA A 43 -20.24 -1.93 -15.28
C ALA A 43 -20.89 -1.82 -16.68
N THR A 44 -20.24 -1.14 -17.63
CA THR A 44 -20.79 -0.88 -18.96
C THR A 44 -20.46 -1.95 -20.00
N SER A 45 -19.27 -2.58 -19.92
CA SER A 45 -18.78 -3.48 -20.96
C SER A 45 -19.08 -4.97 -20.72
N GLY A 46 -19.86 -5.30 -19.67
CA GLY A 46 -20.28 -6.69 -19.40
C GLY A 46 -19.10 -7.66 -19.31
N ALA A 47 -18.32 -7.57 -18.22
CA ALA A 47 -17.23 -8.49 -17.87
C ALA A 47 -16.09 -8.69 -18.90
N GLU A 48 -16.12 -8.07 -20.08
CA GLU A 48 -15.00 -8.13 -21.03
C GLU A 48 -13.89 -7.14 -20.65
N PHE A 49 -12.78 -7.67 -20.11
CA PHE A 49 -11.57 -6.93 -19.73
C PHE A 49 -10.76 -6.35 -20.91
N LYS A 50 -11.35 -6.25 -22.10
CA LYS A 50 -10.61 -6.03 -23.35
C LYS A 50 -9.87 -4.69 -23.42
N ASN A 51 -10.23 -3.71 -22.58
CA ASN A 51 -9.71 -2.34 -22.63
C ASN A 51 -9.38 -1.71 -21.25
N VAL A 52 -8.83 -2.47 -20.29
CA VAL A 52 -8.44 -1.95 -18.95
C VAL A 52 -6.92 -1.90 -18.70
N TRP A 53 -6.12 -2.25 -19.71
CA TRP A 53 -4.66 -2.29 -19.60
C TRP A 53 -4.05 -0.92 -19.26
N LEU A 54 -4.56 0.16 -19.87
CA LEU A 54 -4.02 1.50 -19.68
C LEU A 54 -4.27 2.00 -18.25
N GLU A 55 -5.47 1.80 -17.71
CA GLU A 55 -5.80 2.13 -16.32
C GLU A 55 -4.93 1.35 -15.33
N LEU A 56 -4.70 0.06 -15.59
CA LEU A 56 -3.83 -0.76 -14.75
C LEU A 56 -2.37 -0.29 -14.78
N VAL A 57 -1.85 0.10 -15.94
CA VAL A 57 -0.49 0.64 -16.07
C VAL A 57 -0.37 1.98 -15.33
N ILE A 58 -1.35 2.86 -15.46
CA ILE A 58 -1.33 4.14 -14.73
C ILE A 58 -1.41 3.88 -13.23
N LEU A 59 -2.33 3.04 -12.76
CA LEU A 59 -2.47 2.71 -11.35
C LEU A 59 -1.20 2.10 -10.76
N LEU A 60 -0.63 1.09 -11.42
CA LEU A 60 0.58 0.42 -10.94
C LEU A 60 1.80 1.33 -11.05
N GLY A 61 1.99 1.98 -12.20
CA GLY A 61 3.14 2.85 -12.46
C GLY A 61 3.19 4.04 -11.51
N THR A 62 2.06 4.71 -11.30
CA THR A 62 1.99 5.83 -10.33
C THR A 62 2.21 5.36 -8.91
N SER A 63 1.63 4.22 -8.50
CA SER A 63 1.81 3.66 -7.16
C SER A 63 3.27 3.31 -6.86
N ILE A 64 3.95 2.67 -7.81
CA ILE A 64 5.37 2.33 -7.70
C ILE A 64 6.22 3.60 -7.66
N TYR A 65 5.95 4.57 -8.55
CA TYR A 65 6.67 5.84 -8.56
C TYR A 65 6.55 6.56 -7.22
N TYR A 66 5.34 6.64 -6.65
CA TYR A 66 5.11 7.26 -5.36
C TYR A 66 5.86 6.53 -4.23
N LEU A 67 5.83 5.19 -4.22
CA LEU A 67 6.52 4.40 -3.18
C LEU A 67 8.05 4.61 -3.23
N VAL A 68 8.64 4.52 -4.43
CA VAL A 68 10.08 4.73 -4.63
C VAL A 68 10.48 6.16 -4.25
N ARG A 69 9.70 7.15 -4.71
CA ARG A 69 9.99 8.57 -4.47
C ARG A 69 9.83 8.94 -3.00
N SER A 70 8.76 8.52 -2.34
CA SER A 70 8.50 8.79 -0.91
C SER A 70 9.55 8.15 0.00
N THR A 71 9.93 6.92 -0.31
CA THR A 71 10.99 6.23 0.43
C THR A 71 12.35 6.88 0.21
N GLY A 72 12.65 7.34 -1.02
CA GLY A 72 13.92 8.01 -1.33
C GLY A 72 14.10 9.38 -0.66
N MET A 73 13.01 10.04 -0.25
CA MET A 73 13.05 11.36 0.40
C MET A 73 12.87 11.27 1.93
N GLY A 74 12.96 10.07 2.52
CA GLY A 74 12.77 9.90 3.97
C GLY A 74 11.32 10.03 4.46
N LEU A 75 10.38 10.38 3.58
CA LEU A 75 8.97 10.68 3.91
C LEU A 75 8.26 9.48 4.52
N PHE A 76 8.58 8.26 4.07
CA PHE A 76 7.95 7.04 4.55
C PHE A 76 8.25 6.79 6.04
N SER A 77 9.51 6.97 6.46
CA SER A 77 9.89 6.89 7.88
C SER A 77 9.20 7.97 8.70
N ALA A 78 9.16 9.21 8.18
CA ALA A 78 8.55 10.33 8.89
C ALA A 78 7.03 10.11 9.09
N GLU A 79 6.34 9.59 8.08
CA GLU A 79 4.91 9.23 8.16
C GLU A 79 4.67 8.08 9.15
N VAL A 80 5.53 7.06 9.16
CA VAL A 80 5.46 5.95 10.14
C VAL A 80 5.65 6.46 11.55
N ASP A 81 6.69 7.27 11.80
CA ASP A 81 6.97 7.82 13.13
C ASP A 81 5.82 8.71 13.61
N PHE A 82 5.24 9.52 12.72
CA PHE A 82 4.07 10.34 13.03
C PHE A 82 2.86 9.46 13.36
N HIS A 83 2.60 8.41 12.57
CA HIS A 83 1.52 7.47 12.83
C HIS A 83 1.68 6.77 14.18
N ASP A 84 2.88 6.27 14.48
CA ASP A 84 3.16 5.52 15.70
C ASP A 84 3.16 6.43 16.95
N GLN A 85 3.43 7.73 16.80
CA GLN A 85 3.30 8.72 17.88
C GLN A 85 1.85 9.13 18.14
N THR A 86 1.05 9.30 17.08
CA THR A 86 -0.34 9.75 17.18
C THR A 86 -1.30 8.62 17.51
N ASN A 87 -0.95 7.38 17.17
CA ASN A 87 -1.86 6.25 17.20
C ASN A 87 -1.30 5.11 18.06
N LYS A 88 -2.18 4.45 18.82
CA LYS A 88 -1.77 3.36 19.74
C LYS A 88 -1.34 2.07 19.04
N ARG A 89 -1.65 1.91 17.75
CA ARG A 89 -1.35 0.70 16.97
C ARG A 89 -0.26 1.02 15.95
N PRO A 90 0.81 0.22 15.89
CA PRO A 90 1.91 0.47 14.97
C PRO A 90 1.47 0.32 13.52
N MET A 91 2.05 1.14 12.64
CA MET A 91 1.77 1.15 11.21
C MET A 91 2.12 -0.20 10.55
N SER A 92 3.10 -0.92 11.10
CA SER A 92 3.47 -2.27 10.66
C SER A 92 2.32 -3.28 10.81
N LEU A 93 1.61 -3.28 11.94
CA LEU A 93 0.45 -4.16 12.17
C LEU A 93 -0.69 -3.81 11.23
N LYS A 94 -0.94 -2.51 11.00
CA LYS A 94 -1.95 -2.07 10.04
C LYS A 94 -1.64 -2.58 8.63
N THR A 95 -0.38 -2.50 8.21
CA THR A 95 0.06 -2.95 6.88
C THR A 95 -0.08 -4.47 6.72
N ILE A 96 0.32 -5.25 7.74
CA ILE A 96 0.15 -6.71 7.75
C ILE A 96 -1.34 -7.09 7.70
N LEU A 97 -2.19 -6.40 8.47
CA LEU A 97 -3.63 -6.65 8.51
C LEU A 97 -4.30 -6.34 7.16
N ILE A 98 -3.87 -5.27 6.47
CA ILE A 98 -4.33 -4.97 5.11
C ILE A 98 -3.95 -6.11 4.15
N GLY A 99 -2.72 -6.64 4.25
CA GLY A 99 -2.28 -7.80 3.47
C GLY A 99 -3.13 -9.04 3.73
N ALA A 100 -3.46 -9.31 5.00
CA ALA A 100 -4.35 -10.42 5.38
C ALA A 100 -5.76 -10.25 4.82
N LEU A 101 -6.33 -9.06 4.91
CA LEU A 101 -7.67 -8.75 4.40
C LEU A 101 -7.73 -8.86 2.87
N PHE A 102 -6.68 -8.41 2.18
CA PHE A 102 -6.57 -8.58 0.73
C PHE A 102 -6.44 -10.05 0.33
N GLY A 103 -5.63 -10.83 1.06
CA GLY A 103 -5.52 -12.27 0.84
C GLY A 103 -6.82 -13.02 1.08
N ALA A 104 -7.59 -12.60 2.10
CA ALA A 104 -8.90 -13.17 2.35
C ALA A 104 -9.90 -12.85 1.23
N GLY A 105 -9.92 -11.59 0.75
CA GLY A 105 -10.74 -11.20 -0.39
C GLY A 105 -10.38 -11.97 -1.66
N LEU A 106 -9.09 -12.16 -1.94
CA LEU A 106 -8.61 -12.93 -3.09
C LEU A 106 -9.03 -14.40 -2.99
N ALA A 107 -8.92 -15.00 -1.81
CA ALA A 107 -9.33 -16.40 -1.59
C ALA A 107 -10.83 -16.62 -1.85
N ILE A 108 -11.67 -15.71 -1.36
CA ILE A 108 -13.13 -15.75 -1.62
C ILE A 108 -13.41 -15.56 -3.11
N PHE A 109 -12.75 -14.61 -3.76
CA PHE A 109 -12.90 -14.37 -5.19
C PHE A 109 -12.55 -15.62 -6.02
N LEU A 110 -11.42 -16.26 -5.72
CA LEU A 110 -11.01 -17.51 -6.37
C LEU A 110 -11.98 -18.66 -6.08
N GLY A 111 -12.51 -18.74 -4.86
CA GLY A 111 -13.56 -19.67 -4.50
C GLY A 111 -14.82 -19.50 -5.35
N ILE A 112 -15.31 -18.27 -5.48
CA ILE A 112 -16.49 -17.94 -6.29
C ILE A 112 -16.21 -18.26 -7.75
N HIS A 113 -15.06 -17.83 -8.28
CA HIS A 113 -14.66 -18.10 -9.66
C HIS A 113 -14.61 -19.61 -9.95
N SER A 114 -14.08 -20.40 -9.01
CA SER A 114 -14.03 -21.86 -9.12
C SER A 114 -15.43 -22.49 -9.15
N ALA A 115 -16.31 -22.05 -8.24
CA ALA A 115 -17.68 -22.54 -8.17
C ALA A 115 -18.51 -22.19 -9.41
N VAL A 116 -18.36 -20.98 -9.95
CA VAL A 116 -19.11 -20.52 -11.13
C VAL A 116 -18.57 -21.15 -12.42
N SER A 117 -17.26 -21.37 -12.52
CA SER A 117 -16.63 -21.79 -13.78
C SER A 117 -16.60 -23.31 -13.97
N TYR A 118 -16.59 -24.10 -12.90
CA TYR A 118 -16.33 -25.54 -12.97
C TYR A 118 -17.43 -26.43 -12.42
N ALA A 119 -18.45 -25.89 -11.74
CA ALA A 119 -19.49 -26.73 -11.14
C ALA A 119 -20.69 -26.93 -12.08
N ASP A 120 -21.05 -28.20 -12.27
CA ASP A 120 -22.24 -28.59 -13.06
C ASP A 120 -23.51 -28.73 -12.20
N SER A 121 -23.37 -28.77 -10.87
CA SER A 121 -24.47 -28.87 -9.92
C SER A 121 -24.28 -28.02 -8.68
N SER A 122 -25.36 -27.67 -7.99
CA SER A 122 -25.32 -26.84 -6.78
C SER A 122 -24.48 -27.46 -5.65
N ALA A 123 -24.52 -28.79 -5.49
CA ALA A 123 -23.72 -29.49 -4.49
C ALA A 123 -22.21 -29.41 -4.81
N GLN A 124 -21.87 -29.57 -6.08
CA GLN A 124 -20.49 -29.46 -6.57
C GLN A 124 -19.96 -28.02 -6.48
N ALA A 125 -20.83 -27.02 -6.70
CA ALA A 125 -20.48 -25.60 -6.55
C ALA A 125 -20.07 -25.26 -5.11
N VAL A 126 -20.84 -25.74 -4.13
CA VAL A 126 -20.50 -25.56 -2.70
C VAL A 126 -19.18 -26.26 -2.38
N TYR A 127 -18.96 -27.48 -2.88
CA TYR A 127 -17.73 -28.22 -2.66
C TYR A 127 -16.50 -27.50 -3.25
N TYR A 128 -16.57 -27.06 -4.51
CA TYR A 128 -15.47 -26.34 -5.17
C TYR A 128 -15.21 -24.96 -4.56
N PHE A 129 -16.26 -24.25 -4.17
CA PHE A 129 -16.13 -23.00 -3.42
C PHE A 129 -15.33 -23.21 -2.13
N LEU A 130 -15.76 -24.16 -1.29
CA LEU A 130 -15.14 -24.41 0.02
C LEU A 130 -13.70 -24.92 -0.14
N LEU A 131 -13.47 -25.90 -1.01
CA LEU A 131 -12.14 -26.45 -1.25
C LEU A 131 -11.15 -25.37 -1.72
N THR A 132 -11.54 -24.61 -2.75
CA THR A 132 -10.68 -23.58 -3.34
C THR A 132 -10.45 -22.43 -2.36
N SER A 133 -11.49 -21.98 -1.64
CA SER A 133 -11.37 -20.88 -0.68
C SER A 133 -10.49 -21.26 0.50
N VAL A 134 -10.64 -22.46 1.07
CA VAL A 134 -9.84 -22.91 2.22
C VAL A 134 -8.37 -23.04 1.83
N VAL A 135 -8.07 -23.70 0.71
CA VAL A 135 -6.70 -23.82 0.21
C VAL A 135 -6.11 -22.43 -0.09
N SER A 136 -6.90 -21.55 -0.69
CA SER A 136 -6.49 -20.18 -0.99
C SER A 136 -6.22 -19.36 0.28
N PHE A 137 -7.03 -19.50 1.34
CA PHE A 137 -6.77 -18.84 2.62
C PHE A 137 -5.43 -19.29 3.21
N MET A 138 -5.15 -20.60 3.18
CA MET A 138 -3.90 -21.16 3.71
C MET A 138 -2.66 -20.67 2.97
N ILE A 139 -2.79 -20.30 1.69
CA ILE A 139 -1.64 -19.87 0.87
C ILE A 139 -1.55 -18.35 0.83
N TYR A 140 -2.60 -17.66 0.39
CA TYR A 140 -2.54 -16.23 0.07
C TYR A 140 -2.51 -15.33 1.30
N ILE A 141 -3.19 -15.69 2.40
CA ILE A 141 -3.14 -14.89 3.63
C ILE A 141 -1.70 -14.83 4.17
N PRO A 142 -1.03 -15.96 4.50
CA PRO A 142 0.33 -15.88 5.04
C PRO A 142 1.32 -15.33 4.01
N PHE A 143 1.18 -15.68 2.73
CA PHE A 143 2.04 -15.12 1.68
C PHE A 143 1.94 -13.60 1.60
N LEU A 144 0.73 -13.03 1.56
CA LEU A 144 0.54 -11.59 1.46
C LEU A 144 0.89 -10.86 2.75
N MET A 145 0.65 -11.45 3.92
CA MET A 145 1.12 -10.91 5.20
C MET A 145 2.65 -10.77 5.21
N LEU A 146 3.36 -11.83 4.80
CA LEU A 146 4.82 -11.84 4.73
C LEU A 146 5.34 -10.86 3.68
N ALA A 147 4.79 -10.90 2.46
CA ALA A 147 5.20 -10.01 1.38
C ALA A 147 5.02 -8.53 1.76
N ASN A 148 3.90 -8.17 2.37
CA ASN A 148 3.66 -6.81 2.86
C ASN A 148 4.60 -6.44 4.02
N GLY A 149 4.87 -7.36 4.94
CA GLY A 149 5.83 -7.16 6.02
C GLY A 149 7.25 -6.88 5.50
N PHE A 150 7.73 -7.67 4.53
CA PHE A 150 9.02 -7.47 3.89
C PHE A 150 9.07 -6.17 3.09
N ALA A 151 8.02 -5.85 2.34
CA ALA A 151 7.92 -4.59 1.61
C ALA A 151 7.98 -3.38 2.55
N TYR A 152 7.24 -3.43 3.67
CA TYR A 152 7.27 -2.41 4.70
C TYR A 152 8.66 -2.24 5.31
N TRP A 153 9.31 -3.35 5.68
CA TRP A 153 10.66 -3.31 6.24
C TRP A 153 11.69 -2.74 5.25
N GLY A 154 11.63 -3.15 3.98
CA GLY A 154 12.49 -2.63 2.93
C GLY A 154 12.30 -1.13 2.67
N ALA A 155 11.04 -0.68 2.63
CA ALA A 155 10.69 0.72 2.50
C ALA A 155 11.18 1.54 3.71
N LYS A 156 10.94 1.06 4.93
CA LYS A 156 11.41 1.72 6.16
C LYS A 156 12.93 1.85 6.17
N LYS A 157 13.66 0.75 5.98
CA LYS A 157 15.13 0.74 5.98
C LYS A 157 15.73 1.70 4.95
N ARG A 158 15.14 1.78 3.75
CA ARG A 158 15.62 2.69 2.70
C ARG A 158 15.29 4.14 3.00
N SER A 159 14.15 4.39 3.63
CA SER A 159 13.74 5.72 4.09
C SER A 159 14.62 6.23 5.24
N ASP A 160 14.89 5.39 6.24
CA ASP A 160 15.73 5.73 7.39
C ASP A 160 17.14 6.13 6.93
N ARG A 161 17.71 5.38 5.97
CA ARG A 161 19.00 5.70 5.34
C ARG A 161 19.01 7.02 4.59
N ALA A 162 17.88 7.43 4.01
CA ALA A 162 17.80 8.72 3.33
C ALA A 162 17.82 9.87 4.34
N VAL A 163 17.15 9.70 5.48
CA VAL A 163 17.15 10.67 6.58
C VAL A 163 18.53 10.78 7.24
N GLU A 164 19.19 9.65 7.49
CA GLU A 164 20.54 9.62 8.09
C GLU A 164 21.56 10.37 7.23
N LYS A 165 21.56 10.14 5.92
CA LYS A 165 22.45 10.87 4.99
C LYS A 165 22.25 12.37 5.00
N GLU A 166 21.00 12.83 5.02
CA GLU A 166 20.72 14.28 5.08
C GLU A 166 21.25 14.89 6.38
N LEU A 167 21.20 14.17 7.50
CA LEU A 167 21.75 14.66 8.78
C LEU A 167 23.28 14.70 8.76
N GLU A 168 23.94 13.69 8.18
CA GLU A 168 25.40 13.67 8.01
C GLU A 168 25.90 14.81 7.11
N ASP A 169 25.15 15.14 6.05
CA ASP A 169 25.47 16.24 5.14
C ASP A 169 25.30 17.61 5.83
N GLU A 170 24.24 17.79 6.64
CA GLU A 170 24.02 19.01 7.44
C GLU A 170 25.13 19.24 8.48
N GLU A 171 25.56 18.19 9.18
CA GLU A 171 26.65 18.28 10.18
C GLU A 171 28.00 18.62 9.54
N GLN A 172 28.30 18.10 8.35
CA GLN A 172 29.53 18.42 7.62
C GLN A 172 29.57 19.86 7.09
N ASP A 173 28.42 20.41 6.72
CA ASP A 173 28.31 21.80 6.28
C ASP A 173 28.44 22.80 7.46
N GLU A 174 28.03 22.41 8.68
CA GLU A 174 28.23 23.22 9.89
C GLU A 174 29.68 23.21 10.41
N GLU A 175 30.44 22.16 10.13
CA GLU A 175 31.87 22.04 10.50
C GLU A 175 32.84 22.75 9.52
N ARG A 176 32.34 23.29 8.41
CA ARG A 176 33.13 23.90 7.31
C ARG A 176 33.15 25.43 7.34
#